data_AF-H1KHB9-F1
#
_entry.id   AF-H1KHB9-F1
#
_cell.length_a   1.000
_cell.length_b   1.000
_cell.length_c   1.000
_cell.angle_alpha   90.00
_cell.angle_beta   90.00
_cell.angle_gamma   90.00
#
_symmetry.space_group_name_H-M   'P 1'
#
loop_
_entity.id
_entity.type
_entity.pdbx_description
1 polymer ?
#
loop_
_entity_poly.entity_id
_entity_poly.type
_entity_poly.pdbx_seq_one_letter_code
_entity_poly.pdbx_strand_id
1 'polypeptide(L)'
;MSAQTRTNTGNNELERHQTMTNTALELFCTRIVDAGSLNQDDVRELARDILPDGIMGREEADLLLALDRAVADTHEGFSTFVTVEVVNFAVYGERPTGIITREMSAWLSASIAGRKGPTALGSRIAMEIVREAETSDETLIAFALKAKSATTKSAIAKAAACSTGRMPCAA
;
A
#
# COMPACT_ATOMS: atom_id res chain seq x y z
N MET A 1 -47.45 -9.76 20.98
CA MET A 1 -46.63 -10.02 19.78
C MET A 1 -46.28 -8.69 19.15
N SER A 2 -45.19 -8.06 19.58
CA SER A 2 -44.73 -6.81 18.97
C SER A 2 -43.22 -6.63 19.09
N ALA A 3 -42.68 -6.19 17.96
CA ALA A 3 -41.54 -5.30 17.80
C ALA A 3 -40.15 -5.82 18.16
N GLN A 4 -39.36 -6.15 17.13
CA GLN A 4 -37.96 -5.73 17.09
C GLN A 4 -37.51 -5.52 15.64
N THR A 5 -37.70 -4.29 15.14
CA THR A 5 -37.01 -3.77 13.96
C THR A 5 -36.10 -2.65 14.45
N ARG A 6 -34.84 -2.98 14.69
CA ARG A 6 -33.69 -2.14 15.12
C ARG A 6 -32.48 -2.90 14.55
N THR A 7 -31.56 -2.42 13.70
CA THR A 7 -30.94 -1.10 13.51
C THR A 7 -30.14 -1.08 12.18
N ASN A 8 -30.77 -1.23 11.00
CA ASN A 8 -30.00 -1.31 9.73
C ASN A 8 -29.56 0.06 9.15
N THR A 9 -30.01 1.19 9.74
CA THR A 9 -29.81 2.52 9.14
C THR A 9 -28.38 3.05 9.24
N GLY A 10 -27.63 2.72 10.30
CA GLY A 10 -26.26 3.23 10.51
C GLY A 10 -25.20 2.58 9.62
N ASN A 11 -25.32 1.26 9.37
CA ASN A 11 -24.35 0.54 8.54
C ASN A 11 -24.43 0.99 7.07
N ASN A 12 -25.66 1.24 6.58
CA ASN A 12 -25.87 1.70 5.20
C ASN A 12 -25.23 3.06 4.91
N GLU A 13 -25.07 3.95 5.89
CA GLU A 13 -24.48 5.28 5.67
C GLU A 13 -22.95 5.21 5.61
N LEU A 14 -22.34 4.41 6.50
CA LEU A 14 -20.90 4.14 6.50
C LEU A 14 -20.48 3.35 5.25
N GLU A 15 -21.23 2.31 4.88
CA GLU A 15 -20.98 1.54 3.66
C GLU A 15 -21.11 2.39 2.40
N ARG A 16 -22.07 3.33 2.36
CA ARG A 16 -22.22 4.28 1.25
C ARG A 16 -21.06 5.27 1.17
N HIS A 17 -20.60 5.80 2.30
CA HIS A 17 -19.43 6.66 2.34
C HIS A 17 -18.17 5.90 1.89
N GLN A 18 -17.95 4.68 2.40
CA GLN A 18 -16.84 3.83 2.00
C GLN A 18 -16.87 3.48 0.50
N THR A 19 -18.05 3.22 -0.05
CA THR A 19 -18.22 2.96 -1.49
C THR A 19 -17.88 4.20 -2.32
N MET A 20 -18.28 5.40 -1.87
CA MET A 20 -17.96 6.67 -2.53
C MET A 20 -16.45 6.94 -2.50
N THR A 21 -15.79 6.73 -1.36
CA THR A 21 -14.34 6.89 -1.20
C THR A 21 -13.57 5.95 -2.12
N ASN A 22 -13.93 4.66 -2.16
CA ASN A 22 -13.32 3.69 -3.06
C ASN A 22 -13.47 4.11 -4.52
N THR A 23 -14.65 4.58 -4.93
CA THR A 23 -14.89 5.05 -6.30
C THR A 23 -14.01 6.27 -6.64
N ALA A 24 -13.88 7.22 -5.71
CA ALA A 24 -13.02 8.40 -5.90
C ALA A 24 -11.54 7.99 -6.01
N LEU A 25 -11.08 7.06 -5.16
CA LEU A 25 -9.72 6.54 -5.19
C LEU A 25 -9.43 5.79 -6.49
N GLU A 26 -10.35 4.96 -6.98
CA GLU A 26 -10.21 4.26 -8.27
C GLU A 26 -10.06 5.25 -9.44
N LEU A 27 -10.92 6.29 -9.49
CA LEU A 27 -10.84 7.33 -10.52
C LEU A 27 -9.51 8.09 -10.46
N PHE A 28 -9.04 8.41 -9.25
CA PHE A 28 -7.73 9.01 -9.05
C PHE A 28 -6.61 8.10 -9.55
N CYS A 29 -6.62 6.82 -9.18
CA CYS A 29 -5.63 5.84 -9.63
C CYS A 29 -5.59 5.76 -11.16
N THR A 30 -6.75 5.68 -11.82
CA THR A 30 -6.84 5.69 -13.29
C THR A 30 -6.20 6.96 -13.88
N ARG A 31 -6.54 8.13 -13.34
CA ARG A 31 -5.98 9.42 -13.81
C ARG A 31 -4.45 9.46 -13.70
N ILE A 32 -3.90 9.00 -12.58
CA ILE A 32 -2.44 9.00 -12.37
C ILE A 32 -1.76 7.97 -13.27
N VAL A 33 -2.35 6.80 -13.45
CA VAL A 33 -1.83 5.78 -14.38
C VAL A 33 -1.79 6.32 -15.82
N ASP A 34 -2.85 7.02 -16.26
CA ASP A 34 -2.91 7.65 -17.58
C ASP A 34 -1.87 8.77 -17.73
N ALA A 35 -1.62 9.54 -16.67
CA ALA A 35 -0.58 10.58 -16.64
C ALA A 35 0.85 10.01 -16.59
N GLY A 36 1.03 8.81 -16.03
CA GLY A 36 2.32 8.12 -15.90
C GLY A 36 3.28 8.72 -14.86
N SER A 37 2.84 9.73 -14.10
CA SER A 37 3.62 10.35 -13.02
C SER A 37 2.69 10.80 -11.89
N LEU A 38 3.20 10.78 -10.65
CA LEU A 38 2.49 11.21 -9.45
C LEU A 38 3.32 12.28 -8.75
N ASN A 39 2.83 13.51 -8.70
CA ASN A 39 3.54 14.67 -8.17
C ASN A 39 3.08 15.06 -6.75
N GLN A 40 3.68 16.12 -6.17
CA GLN A 40 3.34 16.54 -4.81
C GLN A 40 1.89 17.01 -4.65
N ASP A 41 1.30 17.63 -5.67
CA ASP A 41 -0.09 18.10 -5.60
C ASP A 41 -1.07 16.92 -5.63
N ASP A 42 -0.77 15.89 -6.42
CA ASP A 42 -1.52 14.63 -6.40
C ASP A 42 -1.49 13.97 -5.01
N VAL A 43 -0.33 13.99 -4.32
CA VAL A 43 -0.23 13.48 -2.93
C VAL A 43 -1.10 14.30 -1.98
N ARG A 44 -1.17 15.63 -2.16
CA ARG A 44 -2.00 16.49 -1.31
C ARG A 44 -3.48 16.24 -1.52
N GLU A 45 -3.91 16.11 -2.79
CA GLU A 45 -5.29 15.74 -3.15
C GLU A 45 -5.64 14.38 -2.55
N LEU A 46 -4.76 13.39 -2.72
CA LEU A 46 -4.95 12.06 -2.15
C LEU A 46 -5.15 12.11 -0.63
N ALA A 47 -4.29 12.82 0.10
CA ALA A 47 -4.34 12.85 1.56
C ALA A 47 -5.46 13.73 2.14
N ARG A 48 -5.95 14.73 1.41
CA ARG A 48 -6.94 15.70 1.93
C ARG A 48 -8.34 15.50 1.40
N ASP A 49 -8.46 15.16 0.13
CA ASP A 49 -9.73 15.18 -0.58
C ASP A 49 -10.26 13.75 -0.81
N ILE A 50 -9.36 12.77 -0.97
CA ILE A 50 -9.74 11.38 -1.28
C ILE A 50 -9.72 10.52 -0.02
N LEU A 51 -8.61 10.54 0.74
CA LEU A 51 -8.42 9.75 1.95
C LEU A 51 -8.21 10.65 3.18
N PRO A 52 -9.17 11.51 3.55
CA PRO A 52 -9.04 12.41 4.70
C PRO A 52 -8.92 11.64 6.02
N ASP A 53 -9.53 10.45 6.10
CA ASP A 53 -9.51 9.57 7.27
C ASP A 53 -8.40 8.52 7.21
N GLY A 54 -7.56 8.56 6.17
CA GLY A 54 -6.57 7.53 5.89
C GLY A 54 -7.13 6.28 5.24
N ILE A 55 -6.42 5.17 5.35
CA ILE A 55 -6.86 3.86 4.85
C ILE A 55 -7.80 3.22 5.87
N MET A 56 -9.02 2.96 5.46
CA MET A 56 -10.09 2.35 6.25
C MET A 56 -10.39 0.90 5.83
N GLY A 57 -9.92 0.48 4.65
CA GLY A 57 -10.14 -0.86 4.11
C GLY A 57 -8.94 -1.47 3.41
N ARG A 58 -8.99 -2.80 3.23
CA ARG A 58 -7.97 -3.56 2.51
C ARG A 58 -7.92 -3.18 1.03
N GLU A 59 -9.08 -2.86 0.47
CA GLU A 59 -9.26 -2.47 -0.93
C GLU A 59 -8.48 -1.18 -1.26
N GLU A 60 -8.53 -0.19 -0.37
CA GLU A 60 -7.80 1.08 -0.53
C GLU A 60 -6.28 0.88 -0.47
N ALA A 61 -5.82 0.07 0.48
CA ALA A 61 -4.40 -0.31 0.56
C ALA A 61 -3.94 -1.05 -0.70
N ASP A 62 -4.75 -1.98 -1.19
CA ASP A 62 -4.46 -2.75 -2.40
C ASP A 62 -4.38 -1.86 -3.64
N LEU A 63 -5.28 -0.88 -3.77
CA LEU A 63 -5.26 0.13 -4.84
C LEU A 63 -3.98 0.98 -4.80
N LEU A 64 -3.58 1.48 -3.63
CA LEU A 64 -2.37 2.29 -3.47
C LEU A 64 -1.08 1.49 -3.75
N LEU A 65 -1.02 0.25 -3.29
CA LEU A 65 0.08 -0.67 -3.60
C LEU A 65 0.11 -1.03 -5.08
N ALA A 66 -1.04 -1.15 -5.74
CA ALA A 66 -1.13 -1.36 -7.19
C ALA A 66 -0.66 -0.11 -7.96
N LEU A 67 -0.99 1.09 -7.49
CA LEU A 67 -0.60 2.35 -8.09
C LEU A 67 0.94 2.53 -8.11
N ASP A 68 1.62 2.24 -7.00
CA ASP A 68 3.10 2.23 -6.90
C ASP A 68 3.76 1.32 -7.96
N ARG A 69 3.09 0.24 -8.36
CA ARG A 69 3.61 -0.68 -9.39
C ARG A 69 3.30 -0.23 -10.81
N ALA A 70 2.21 0.50 -10.98
CA ALA A 70 1.73 0.95 -12.27
C ALA A 70 2.47 2.20 -12.76
N VAL A 71 2.91 3.05 -11.82
CA VAL A 71 3.52 4.36 -12.10
C VAL A 71 5.00 4.32 -11.77
N ALA A 72 5.85 4.55 -12.75
CA ALA A 72 7.31 4.48 -12.57
C ALA A 72 7.89 5.73 -11.89
N ASP A 73 7.25 6.89 -12.07
CA ASP A 73 7.69 8.18 -11.54
C ASP A 73 6.74 8.63 -10.42
N THR A 74 7.09 8.29 -9.18
CA THR A 74 6.32 8.64 -7.99
C THR A 74 7.11 9.58 -7.09
N HIS A 75 6.45 10.65 -6.66
CA HIS A 75 7.00 11.59 -5.70
C HIS A 75 7.27 10.91 -4.35
N GLU A 76 8.37 11.25 -3.68
CA GLU A 76 8.76 10.65 -2.38
C GLU A 76 7.70 10.81 -1.27
N GLY A 77 6.90 11.87 -1.36
CA GLY A 77 5.76 12.11 -0.49
C GLY A 77 4.69 11.01 -0.58
N PHE A 78 4.49 10.41 -1.75
CA PHE A 78 3.56 9.28 -1.93
C PHE A 78 4.05 8.06 -1.16
N SER A 79 5.32 7.70 -1.33
CA SER A 79 5.93 6.58 -0.60
C SER A 79 5.83 6.76 0.92
N THR A 80 6.02 8.00 1.39
CA THR A 80 5.94 8.33 2.82
C THR A 80 4.50 8.21 3.32
N PHE A 81 3.55 8.80 2.60
CA PHE A 81 2.12 8.74 2.90
C PHE A 81 1.61 7.30 2.97
N VAL A 82 1.77 6.52 1.90
CA VAL A 82 1.26 5.14 1.84
C VAL A 82 1.92 4.27 2.92
N THR A 83 3.19 4.50 3.24
CA THR A 83 3.85 3.76 4.34
C THR A 83 3.17 4.02 5.68
N VAL A 84 2.93 5.29 6.02
CA VAL A 84 2.29 5.68 7.27
C VAL A 84 0.86 5.14 7.33
N GLU A 85 0.08 5.31 6.25
CA GLU A 85 -1.33 4.90 6.25
C GLU A 85 -1.51 3.38 6.30
N VAL A 86 -0.69 2.60 5.59
CA VAL A 86 -0.79 1.14 5.66
C VAL A 86 -0.35 0.61 7.03
N VAL A 87 0.67 1.23 7.66
CA VAL A 87 1.05 0.89 9.04
C VAL A 87 -0.06 1.26 10.02
N ASN A 88 -0.66 2.44 9.88
CA ASN A 88 -1.79 2.87 10.70
C ASN A 88 -2.95 1.89 10.60
N PHE A 89 -3.34 1.50 9.38
CA PHE A 89 -4.39 0.53 9.14
C PHE A 89 -4.05 -0.84 9.74
N ALA A 90 -2.88 -1.41 9.40
CA ALA A 90 -2.53 -2.77 9.77
C ALA A 90 -2.25 -2.95 11.26
N VAL A 91 -1.58 -1.97 11.89
CA VAL A 91 -1.15 -2.06 13.29
C VAL A 91 -2.20 -1.47 14.23
N TYR A 92 -2.82 -0.35 13.85
CA TYR A 92 -3.71 0.42 14.74
C TYR A 92 -5.20 0.37 14.33
N GLY A 93 -5.52 -0.04 13.10
CA GLY A 93 -6.88 -0.03 12.56
C GLY A 93 -7.73 -1.24 12.96
N GLU A 94 -7.16 -2.45 12.96
CA GLU A 94 -7.88 -3.66 13.39
C GLU A 94 -7.70 -3.90 14.91
N ARG A 95 -8.80 -4.20 15.62
CA ARG A 95 -8.75 -4.65 17.02
C ARG A 95 -8.62 -6.17 17.05
N PRO A 96 -7.68 -6.75 17.84
CA PRO A 96 -6.77 -6.11 18.78
C PRO A 96 -5.60 -5.36 18.11
N THR A 97 -5.36 -4.13 18.54
CA THR A 97 -4.28 -3.28 18.02
C THR A 97 -2.91 -3.85 18.37
N GLY A 98 -1.93 -3.67 17.51
CA GLY A 98 -0.54 -4.12 17.71
C GLY A 98 -0.31 -5.60 17.40
N ILE A 99 -1.37 -6.36 17.08
CA ILE A 99 -1.27 -7.80 16.78
C ILE A 99 -1.60 -8.03 15.31
N ILE A 100 -0.59 -8.41 14.53
CA ILE A 100 -0.79 -8.82 13.14
C ILE A 100 -1.15 -10.29 13.10
N THR A 101 -2.43 -10.55 12.81
CA THR A 101 -2.98 -11.91 12.70
C THR A 101 -2.41 -12.64 11.48
N ARG A 102 -2.54 -13.97 11.46
CA ARG A 102 -2.17 -14.79 10.29
C ARG A 102 -2.94 -14.40 9.03
N GLU A 103 -4.21 -14.05 9.16
CA GLU A 103 -5.04 -13.63 8.03
C GLU A 103 -4.55 -12.32 7.45
N MET A 104 -4.33 -11.31 8.30
CA MET A 104 -3.78 -10.03 7.89
C MET A 104 -2.37 -10.19 7.29
N SER A 105 -1.55 -11.07 7.86
CA SER A 105 -0.23 -11.40 7.33
C SER A 105 -0.27 -12.02 5.94
N ALA A 106 -1.21 -12.95 5.70
CA ALA A 106 -1.40 -13.57 4.41
C ALA A 106 -1.86 -12.55 3.35
N TRP A 107 -2.81 -11.69 3.70
CA TRP A 107 -3.27 -10.61 2.84
C TRP A 107 -2.13 -9.62 2.54
N LEU A 108 -1.49 -9.03 3.57
CA LEU A 108 -0.38 -8.09 3.40
C LEU A 108 0.75 -8.66 2.54
N SER A 109 1.14 -9.92 2.77
CA SER A 109 2.19 -10.57 2.00
C SER A 109 1.80 -10.72 0.53
N ALA A 110 0.55 -11.10 0.24
CA ALA A 110 0.06 -11.21 -1.14
C ALA A 110 -0.04 -9.83 -1.81
N SER A 111 -0.60 -8.85 -1.11
CA SER A 111 -0.79 -7.49 -1.59
C SER A 111 0.53 -6.77 -1.85
N ILE A 112 1.54 -6.97 -1.00
CA ILE A 112 2.90 -6.42 -1.15
C ILE A 112 3.71 -7.20 -2.19
N ALA A 113 3.54 -8.51 -2.31
CA ALA A 113 4.23 -9.28 -3.35
C ALA A 113 3.75 -8.89 -4.75
N GLY A 114 2.44 -8.67 -4.93
CA GLY A 114 1.85 -8.45 -6.25
C GLY A 114 2.23 -9.54 -7.26
N ARG A 115 2.13 -9.24 -8.56
CA ARG A 115 2.43 -10.23 -9.64
C ARG A 115 3.92 -10.39 -9.96
N LYS A 116 4.72 -9.33 -9.79
CA LYS A 116 6.14 -9.30 -10.21
C LYS A 116 7.13 -9.38 -9.03
N GLY A 117 6.63 -9.49 -7.81
CA GLY A 117 7.42 -9.37 -6.60
C GLY A 117 7.34 -7.97 -5.97
N PRO A 118 7.83 -7.83 -4.72
CA PRO A 118 7.67 -6.61 -3.93
C PRO A 118 8.47 -5.44 -4.52
N THR A 119 7.84 -4.27 -4.53
CA THR A 119 8.49 -3.00 -4.88
C THR A 119 9.36 -2.50 -3.74
N ALA A 120 10.13 -1.43 -3.98
CA ALA A 120 10.89 -0.79 -2.91
C ALA A 120 9.97 -0.24 -1.81
N LEU A 121 8.86 0.39 -2.20
CA LEU A 121 7.82 0.84 -1.27
C LEU A 121 7.20 -0.34 -0.51
N GLY A 122 6.76 -1.38 -1.22
CA GLY A 122 6.17 -2.56 -0.60
C GLY A 122 7.10 -3.25 0.42
N SER A 123 8.38 -3.40 0.08
CA SER A 123 9.40 -3.93 1.00
C SER A 123 9.61 -3.03 2.23
N ARG A 124 9.54 -1.71 2.06
CA ARG A 124 9.61 -0.75 3.17
C ARG A 124 8.41 -0.90 4.09
N ILE A 125 7.20 -0.94 3.54
CA ILE A 125 5.94 -1.13 4.28
C ILE A 125 6.01 -2.40 5.13
N ALA A 126 6.38 -3.53 4.52
CA ALA A 126 6.48 -4.81 5.24
C ALA A 126 7.43 -4.73 6.44
N MET A 127 8.56 -4.04 6.29
CA MET A 127 9.54 -3.85 7.38
C MET A 127 9.03 -2.91 8.47
N GLU A 128 8.34 -1.82 8.12
CA GLU A 128 7.80 -0.89 9.12
C GLU A 128 6.64 -1.53 9.90
N ILE A 129 5.77 -2.32 9.26
CA ILE A 129 4.71 -3.06 9.97
C ILE A 129 5.31 -4.03 11.00
N VAL A 130 6.31 -4.83 10.58
CA VAL A 130 6.98 -5.80 11.49
C VAL A 130 7.71 -5.09 12.63
N ARG A 131 8.20 -3.87 12.40
CA ARG A 131 8.89 -3.07 13.41
C ARG A 131 7.93 -2.44 14.42
N GLU A 132 6.77 -1.98 13.95
CA GLU A 132 5.81 -1.24 14.77
C GLU A 132 4.83 -2.16 15.52
N ALA A 133 4.51 -3.33 14.94
CA ALA A 133 3.64 -4.30 15.58
C ALA A 133 4.27 -4.89 16.85
N GLU A 134 3.49 -4.98 17.93
CA GLU A 134 3.90 -5.65 19.17
C GLU A 134 4.10 -7.16 18.94
N THR A 135 3.24 -7.77 18.13
CA THR A 135 3.36 -9.17 17.72
C THR A 135 3.03 -9.30 16.23
N SER A 136 3.89 -10.00 15.50
CA SER A 136 3.68 -10.34 14.10
C SER A 136 3.69 -11.84 13.90
N ASP A 137 2.79 -12.34 13.05
CA ASP A 137 2.86 -13.71 12.57
C ASP A 137 4.19 -13.96 11.83
N GLU A 138 4.77 -15.15 12.04
CA GLU A 138 6.06 -15.53 11.48
C GLU A 138 6.10 -15.44 9.95
N THR A 139 4.95 -15.66 9.28
CA THR A 139 4.86 -15.58 7.82
C THR A 139 5.14 -14.16 7.30
N LEU A 140 4.66 -13.12 8.00
CA LEU A 140 4.92 -11.73 7.62
C LEU A 140 6.37 -11.35 7.89
N ILE A 141 6.95 -11.81 9.01
CA ILE A 141 8.36 -11.58 9.34
C ILE A 141 9.27 -12.19 8.27
N ALA A 142 9.05 -13.46 7.94
CA ALA A 142 9.82 -14.17 6.91
C ALA A 142 9.67 -13.50 5.54
N PHE A 143 8.45 -13.04 5.20
CA PHE A 143 8.19 -12.30 3.98
C PHE A 143 8.95 -10.97 3.94
N ALA A 144 8.89 -10.16 5.00
CA ALA A 144 9.54 -8.85 5.06
C ALA A 144 11.06 -8.96 4.89
N LEU A 145 11.70 -9.93 5.57
CA LEU A 145 13.13 -10.20 5.44
C LEU A 145 13.52 -10.62 4.01
N LYS A 146 12.70 -11.46 3.38
CA LYS A 146 12.89 -11.88 1.98
C LYS A 146 12.71 -10.71 1.01
N ALA A 147 11.67 -9.90 1.21
CA ALA A 147 11.34 -8.74 0.38
C ALA A 147 12.47 -7.70 0.41
N LYS A 148 12.95 -7.34 1.62
CA LYS A 148 14.11 -6.45 1.81
C LYS A 148 15.35 -6.95 1.08
N SER A 149 15.64 -8.25 1.20
CA SER A 149 16.80 -8.87 0.55
C SER A 149 16.69 -8.85 -0.98
N ALA A 150 15.50 -9.11 -1.53
CA ALA A 150 15.24 -9.09 -2.96
C ALA A 150 15.37 -7.67 -3.56
N THR A 151 14.81 -6.66 -2.89
CA THR A 151 14.94 -5.25 -3.32
C THR A 151 16.40 -4.80 -3.28
N THR A 152 17.14 -5.16 -2.24
CA THR A 152 18.58 -4.84 -2.12
C THR A 152 19.38 -5.48 -3.26
N LYS A 153 19.12 -6.76 -3.55
CA LYS A 153 19.76 -7.46 -4.67
C LYS A 153 19.45 -6.80 -6.02
N SER A 154 18.21 -6.37 -6.24
CA SER A 154 17.80 -5.68 -7.47
C SER A 154 18.48 -4.31 -7.61
N ALA A 155 18.60 -3.55 -6.51
CA ALA A 155 19.32 -2.27 -6.49
C ALA A 155 20.82 -2.44 -6.80
N ILE A 156 21.48 -3.45 -6.22
CA ILE A 156 22.89 -3.78 -6.50
C ILE A 156 23.07 -4.18 -7.97
N ALA A 157 22.18 -5.03 -8.51
CA ALA A 157 22.23 -5.44 -9.91
C ALA A 157 22.04 -4.25 -10.87
N LYS A 158 21.11 -3.33 -10.57
CA LYS A 158 20.89 -2.11 -11.34
C LYS A 158 22.12 -1.18 -11.31
N ALA A 159 22.73 -1.01 -10.14
CA ALA A 159 23.96 -0.22 -9.99
C ALA A 159 25.14 -0.82 -10.77
N ALA A 160 25.31 -2.15 -10.72
CA ALA A 160 26.34 -2.86 -11.49
C ALA A 160 26.13 -2.75 -13.01
N ALA A 161 24.88 -2.82 -13.48
CA ALA A 161 24.55 -2.61 -14.90
C ALA A 161 24.89 -1.18 -15.35
N CYS A 162 24.65 -0.17 -14.52
CA CYS A 162 24.98 1.22 -14.80
C CYS A 162 26.50 1.47 -14.83
N SER A 163 27.28 0.81 -13.97
CA SER A 163 28.75 0.93 -13.95
C SER A 163 29.45 0.20 -15.10
N THR A 164 28.80 -0.81 -15.69
CA THR A 164 29.36 -1.61 -16.79
C THR A 164 28.97 -1.06 -18.16
N GLY A 165 28.70 0.25 -18.27
CA GLY A 165 28.35 0.95 -19.51
C GLY A 165 29.28 0.63 -20.68
N ARG A 166 29.00 -0.47 -21.37
CA ARG A 166 29.49 -0.81 -22.70
C ARG A 166 28.72 0.10 -23.65
N MET A 167 29.29 1.29 -23.90
CA MET A 167 28.91 2.11 -25.04
C MET A 167 29.06 1.25 -26.31
N PRO A 168 28.02 1.02 -27.12
CA PRO A 168 28.24 0.58 -28.49
C PRO A 168 28.84 1.77 -29.23
N CYS A 169 30.14 1.70 -29.57
CA CYS A 169 30.73 2.58 -30.56
C CYS A 169 29.96 2.37 -31.87
N ALA A 170 29.19 3.38 -32.27
CA ALA A 170 28.61 3.44 -33.61
C ALA A 170 29.79 3.53 -34.61
N ALA A 171 29.79 2.60 -35.56
CA ALA A 171 30.64 2.62 -36.75
C ALA A 171 29.84 3.13 -37.94
#